data_AF-A0A952X2H0-F1
#
_entry.id   AF-A0A952X2H0-F1
#
_cell.length_a   1.000
_cell.length_b   1.000
_cell.length_c   1.000
_cell.angle_alpha   90.00
_cell.angle_beta   90.00
_cell.angle_gamma   90.00
#
_symmetry.space_group_name_H-M   'P 1'
#
loop_
_entity.id
_entity.type
_entity.pdbx_description
1 polymer ?
#
loop_
_entity_poly.entity_id
_entity_poly.type
_entity_poly.pdbx_seq_one_letter_code
_entity_poly.pdbx_strand_id
1 'polypeptide(L)'
;MRRFWRGLRDVMPHPLILAVALAVVVAVRHRAWRFLEEQAWLFKHDPDLLLEVFRGTWGLLLIGWVFLCGLWGSCRAILHDPARSDAYRDWLSRTPWRYPHPLPQGPILPVPQDLIVLAMMAAAPWGMPGLSPWDPVLAAIAIYSLTLSRSSRTLRVACLNWLLVLLAFRVRLAGFPVAAAAFVLGSLATGCWETVRRLQREDVWLLDETASMRRRLRWPYSRLGPQRMTFAFPVPLLDGLLCGLIFAIVAAVFLAAMLNNPTELQGEINLEHWRGFSLVVAALFAGMRILAYFIGMRPSTSCLGSLALGRFVHWRFDRVWLGPALTLAATGISILLLDALQVRAEVSVCVALGVAFAAVLTAPPDWEEWRLTGDIRLVPELPEPESRRSAA
;
A
#
# COMPACT_ATOMS: atom_id res chain seq x y z
N MET A 1 -13.08 -20.76 31.50
CA MET A 1 -14.14 -19.84 30.99
C MET A 1 -13.95 -18.36 31.37
N ARG A 2 -13.85 -17.94 32.65
CA ARG A 2 -13.76 -16.48 32.98
C ARG A 2 -12.51 -15.74 32.44
N ARG A 3 -11.36 -16.41 32.28
CA ARG A 3 -10.17 -15.84 31.61
C ARG A 3 -10.35 -15.71 30.09
N PHE A 4 -11.07 -16.65 29.47
CA PHE A 4 -11.43 -16.60 28.04
C PHE A 4 -12.31 -15.39 27.74
N TRP A 5 -13.34 -15.14 28.55
CA TRP A 5 -14.23 -13.98 28.39
C TRP A 5 -13.58 -12.63 28.66
N ARG A 6 -12.61 -12.54 29.59
CA ARG A 6 -11.81 -11.32 29.79
C ARG A 6 -10.88 -11.07 28.59
N GLY A 7 -10.15 -12.09 28.13
CA GLY A 7 -9.32 -11.97 26.93
C GLY A 7 -10.11 -11.63 25.66
N LEU A 8 -11.35 -12.12 25.53
CA LEU A 8 -12.23 -11.77 24.42
C LEU A 8 -12.61 -10.27 24.43
N ARG A 9 -12.75 -9.69 25.63
CA ARG A 9 -13.10 -8.28 25.84
C ARG A 9 -11.94 -7.33 25.56
N ASP A 10 -10.71 -7.80 25.79
CA ASP A 10 -9.48 -7.01 25.62
C ASP A 10 -8.91 -7.10 24.18
N VAL A 11 -9.21 -8.18 23.44
CA VAL A 11 -8.74 -8.40 22.06
C VAL A 11 -9.74 -7.96 21.00
N MET A 12 -11.05 -8.01 21.28
CA MET A 12 -12.04 -7.46 20.36
C MET A 12 -12.21 -5.97 20.61
N PRO A 13 -11.85 -5.08 19.65
CA PRO A 13 -12.45 -3.76 19.61
C PRO A 13 -13.95 -3.98 19.36
N HIS A 14 -14.71 -4.06 20.45
CA HIS A 14 -16.14 -4.25 20.50
C HIS A 14 -16.68 -5.51 19.75
N PRO A 15 -17.12 -6.57 20.44
CA PRO A 15 -18.05 -7.55 19.85
C PRO A 15 -19.27 -6.89 19.19
N LEU A 16 -19.57 -5.64 19.56
CA LEU A 16 -20.51 -4.77 18.87
C LEU A 16 -20.16 -4.56 17.38
N ILE A 17 -18.90 -4.36 16.99
CA ILE A 17 -18.53 -4.13 15.57
C ILE A 17 -18.78 -5.39 14.75
N LEU A 18 -18.37 -6.56 15.25
CA LEU A 18 -18.62 -7.84 14.57
C LEU A 18 -20.13 -8.15 14.54
N ALA A 19 -20.84 -7.90 15.65
CA ALA A 19 -22.29 -8.10 15.72
C ALA A 19 -23.05 -7.14 14.80
N VAL A 20 -22.63 -5.87 14.71
CA VAL A 20 -23.21 -4.87 13.79
C VAL A 20 -22.90 -5.27 12.35
N ALA A 21 -21.67 -5.65 12.03
CA ALA A 21 -21.31 -6.12 10.69
C ALA A 21 -22.14 -7.36 10.28
N LEU A 22 -22.26 -8.35 11.16
CA LEU A 22 -23.07 -9.54 10.93
C LEU A 22 -24.55 -9.18 10.80
N ALA A 23 -25.08 -8.31 11.67
CA ALA A 23 -26.46 -7.85 11.62
C ALA A 23 -26.77 -7.09 10.33
N VAL A 24 -25.84 -6.24 9.86
CA VAL A 24 -25.94 -5.54 8.57
C VAL A 24 -25.99 -6.56 7.42
N VAL A 25 -25.10 -7.55 7.40
CA VAL A 25 -25.10 -8.57 6.34
C VAL A 25 -26.38 -9.41 6.35
N VAL A 26 -26.83 -9.85 7.53
CA VAL A 26 -28.08 -10.60 7.67
C VAL A 26 -29.27 -9.74 7.24
N ALA A 27 -29.32 -8.47 7.64
CA ALA A 27 -30.39 -7.55 7.28
C ALA A 27 -30.42 -7.28 5.77
N VAL A 28 -29.25 -7.06 5.14
CA VAL A 28 -29.20 -6.83 3.69
C VAL A 28 -29.50 -8.12 2.92
N ARG A 29 -29.04 -9.28 3.37
CA ARG A 29 -29.43 -10.58 2.80
C ARG A 29 -30.93 -10.79 2.88
N HIS A 30 -31.54 -10.52 4.03
CA HIS A 30 -32.99 -10.64 4.21
C HIS A 30 -33.75 -9.67 3.30
N ARG A 31 -33.28 -8.42 3.19
CA ARG A 31 -33.87 -7.41 2.31
C ARG A 31 -33.74 -7.79 0.83
N ALA A 32 -32.59 -8.32 0.41
CA ALA A 32 -32.38 -8.82 -0.94
C ALA A 32 -33.33 -10.00 -1.23
N TRP A 33 -33.50 -10.92 -0.27
CA TRP A 33 -34.45 -12.02 -0.40
C TRP A 33 -35.91 -11.54 -0.55
N ARG A 34 -36.35 -10.62 0.31
CA ARG A 34 -37.68 -9.99 0.23
C ARG A 34 -37.91 -9.30 -1.10
N PHE A 35 -36.92 -8.54 -1.57
CA PHE A 35 -36.97 -7.89 -2.86
C PHE A 35 -37.18 -8.91 -3.99
N LEU A 36 -36.52 -10.07 -3.93
CA LEU A 36 -36.72 -11.13 -4.92
C LEU A 36 -38.12 -11.74 -4.89
N GLU A 37 -38.69 -11.92 -3.70
CA GLU A 37 -40.09 -12.37 -3.57
C GLU A 37 -41.06 -11.35 -4.17
N GLU A 38 -40.84 -10.06 -3.94
CA GLU A 38 -41.65 -8.98 -4.50
C GLU A 38 -41.51 -8.87 -6.03
N GLN A 39 -40.31 -9.10 -6.56
CA GLN A 39 -40.03 -9.08 -8.00
C GLN A 39 -40.33 -10.42 -8.70
N ALA A 40 -40.95 -11.40 -8.04
CA ALA A 40 -41.26 -12.71 -8.63
C ALA A 40 -42.12 -12.62 -9.91
N TRP A 41 -42.93 -11.57 -10.06
CA TRP A 41 -43.69 -11.31 -11.29
C TRP A 41 -42.80 -10.89 -12.48
N LEU A 42 -41.73 -10.13 -12.22
CA LEU A 42 -40.73 -9.75 -13.23
C LEU A 42 -39.93 -10.96 -13.73
N PHE A 43 -39.75 -11.97 -12.87
CA PHE A 43 -39.14 -13.26 -13.23
C PHE A 43 -39.84 -13.95 -14.40
N LYS A 44 -41.14 -13.69 -14.60
CA LYS A 44 -41.95 -14.25 -15.69
C LYS A 44 -41.79 -13.50 -17.01
N HIS A 45 -41.40 -12.22 -16.97
CA HIS A 45 -41.41 -11.34 -18.14
C HIS A 45 -40.01 -11.08 -18.70
N ASP A 46 -38.98 -11.02 -17.84
CA ASP A 46 -37.60 -10.79 -18.26
C ASP A 46 -36.60 -11.40 -17.26
N PRO A 47 -36.22 -12.69 -17.41
CA PRO A 47 -35.32 -13.37 -16.49
C PRO A 47 -33.88 -12.83 -16.55
N ASP A 48 -33.47 -12.24 -17.67
CA ASP A 48 -32.10 -11.78 -17.89
C ASP A 48 -31.82 -10.48 -17.13
N LEU A 49 -32.76 -9.53 -17.18
CA LEU A 49 -32.68 -8.28 -16.41
C LEU A 49 -32.57 -8.56 -14.89
N LEU A 50 -33.29 -9.57 -14.42
CA LEU A 50 -33.30 -9.94 -13.00
C LEU A 50 -31.99 -10.60 -12.59
N LEU A 51 -31.42 -11.47 -13.44
CA LEU A 51 -30.08 -12.03 -13.26
C LEU A 51 -29.01 -10.93 -13.18
N GLU A 52 -29.14 -9.86 -13.97
CA GLU A 52 -28.22 -8.72 -13.95
C GLU A 52 -28.35 -7.90 -12.66
N VAL A 53 -29.58 -7.52 -12.26
CA VAL A 53 -29.84 -6.82 -10.98
C VAL A 53 -29.38 -7.66 -9.79
N PHE A 54 -29.60 -8.97 -9.85
CA PHE A 54 -29.14 -9.92 -8.85
C PHE A 54 -27.62 -9.91 -8.76
N ARG A 55 -26.91 -10.11 -9.89
CA ARG A 55 -25.44 -10.06 -9.94
C ARG A 55 -24.90 -8.72 -9.40
N GLY A 56 -25.52 -7.59 -9.74
CA GLY A 56 -25.14 -6.27 -9.24
C GLY A 56 -25.31 -6.13 -7.72
N THR A 57 -26.47 -6.53 -7.19
CA THR A 57 -26.77 -6.45 -5.75
C THR A 57 -25.84 -7.35 -4.92
N TRP A 58 -25.60 -8.58 -5.37
CA TRP A 58 -24.66 -9.49 -4.72
C TRP A 58 -23.21 -9.01 -4.84
N GLY A 59 -22.83 -8.41 -5.97
CA GLY A 59 -21.53 -7.79 -6.15
C GLY A 59 -21.26 -6.68 -5.12
N LEU A 60 -22.23 -5.80 -4.89
CA LEU A 60 -22.11 -4.73 -3.87
C LEU A 60 -22.02 -5.29 -2.45
N LEU A 61 -22.85 -6.28 -2.12
CA LEU A 61 -22.81 -6.97 -0.84
C LEU A 61 -21.45 -7.63 -0.57
N LEU A 62 -20.91 -8.28 -1.60
CA LEU A 62 -19.60 -8.88 -1.56
C LEU A 62 -18.50 -7.85 -1.30
N ILE A 63 -18.50 -6.76 -2.07
CA ILE A 63 -17.52 -5.68 -1.90
C ILE A 63 -17.59 -5.14 -0.46
N GLY A 64 -18.80 -4.92 0.05
CA GLY A 64 -19.04 -4.52 1.44
C GLY A 64 -18.50 -5.54 2.44
N TRP A 65 -18.70 -6.84 2.21
CA TRP A 65 -18.21 -7.89 3.10
C TRP A 65 -16.70 -8.04 3.10
N VAL A 66 -16.08 -8.05 1.92
CA VAL A 66 -14.62 -8.06 1.75
C VAL A 66 -14.00 -6.83 2.42
N PHE A 67 -14.63 -5.66 2.28
CA PHE A 67 -14.22 -4.43 2.93
C PHE A 67 -14.29 -4.54 4.47
N LEU A 68 -15.38 -5.07 5.03
CA LEU A 68 -15.52 -5.30 6.48
C LEU A 68 -14.46 -6.28 7.01
N CYS A 69 -14.19 -7.36 6.27
CA CYS A 69 -13.12 -8.32 6.59
C CYS A 69 -11.74 -7.64 6.59
N GLY A 70 -11.50 -6.76 5.62
CA GLY A 70 -10.31 -5.93 5.53
C GLY A 70 -10.17 -4.92 6.68
N LEU A 71 -11.25 -4.26 7.07
CA LEU A 71 -11.29 -3.37 8.22
C LEU A 71 -10.95 -4.11 9.51
N TRP A 72 -11.52 -5.31 9.70
CA TRP A 72 -11.17 -6.14 10.84
C TRP A 72 -9.69 -6.49 10.87
N GLY A 73 -9.14 -6.94 9.73
CA GLY A 73 -7.71 -7.25 9.60
C GLY A 73 -6.83 -6.02 9.91
N SER A 74 -7.22 -4.85 9.44
CA SER A 74 -6.53 -3.58 9.74
C SER A 74 -6.60 -3.24 11.22
N CYS A 75 -7.80 -3.26 11.82
CA CYS A 75 -7.99 -2.98 13.25
C CYS A 75 -7.18 -3.93 14.13
N ARG A 76 -7.20 -5.23 13.84
CA ARG A 76 -6.44 -6.25 14.57
C ARG A 76 -4.93 -6.01 14.47
N ALA A 77 -4.42 -5.62 13.31
CA ALA A 77 -3.01 -5.26 13.16
C ALA A 77 -2.68 -3.98 13.94
N ILE A 78 -3.51 -2.93 13.84
CA ILE A 78 -3.28 -1.62 14.47
C ILE A 78 -3.29 -1.68 15.99
N LEU A 79 -4.27 -2.37 16.57
CA LEU A 79 -4.45 -2.43 18.02
C LEU A 79 -3.35 -3.21 18.73
N HIS A 80 -2.71 -4.14 18.03
CA HIS A 80 -1.67 -4.99 18.59
C HIS A 80 -0.28 -4.65 18.06
N ASP A 81 -0.14 -3.64 17.20
CA ASP A 81 1.15 -3.14 16.70
C ASP A 81 1.83 -2.29 17.79
N PRO A 82 2.96 -2.75 18.36
CA PRO A 82 3.67 -2.01 19.39
C PRO A 82 4.18 -0.66 18.90
N ALA A 83 4.38 -0.49 17.59
CA ALA A 83 4.85 0.77 17.03
C ALA A 83 3.81 1.90 17.12
N ARG A 84 2.53 1.58 17.35
CA ARG A 84 1.43 2.57 17.37
C ARG A 84 0.97 2.97 18.77
N SER A 85 1.29 2.20 19.81
CA SER A 85 0.85 2.47 21.19
C SER A 85 1.99 3.05 22.02
N ASP A 86 1.93 4.34 22.37
CA ASP A 86 2.97 5.02 23.18
C ASP A 86 3.23 4.30 24.51
N ALA A 87 2.15 3.94 25.24
CA ALA A 87 2.27 3.21 26.49
C ALA A 87 2.95 1.84 26.32
N TYR A 88 2.73 1.19 25.18
CA TYR A 88 3.36 -0.09 24.88
C TYR A 88 4.83 0.07 24.51
N ARG A 89 5.17 1.11 23.73
CA ARG A 89 6.56 1.49 23.46
C ARG A 89 7.32 1.80 24.75
N ASP A 90 6.71 2.56 25.65
CA ASP A 90 7.27 2.89 26.96
C ASP A 90 7.48 1.66 27.83
N TRP A 91 6.58 0.68 27.76
CA TRP A 91 6.76 -0.58 28.47
C TRP A 91 7.91 -1.41 27.89
N LEU A 92 8.00 -1.50 26.55
CA LEU A 92 9.06 -2.23 25.83
C LEU A 92 10.44 -1.58 26.04
N SER A 93 10.53 -0.27 26.21
CA SER A 93 11.80 0.41 26.49
C SER A 93 12.30 0.20 27.92
N ARG A 94 11.39 -0.07 28.86
CA ARG A 94 11.73 -0.31 30.28
C ARG A 94 11.86 -1.78 30.65
N THR A 95 11.31 -2.68 29.83
CA THR A 95 11.24 -4.11 30.13
C THR A 95 11.99 -4.88 29.06
N PRO A 96 13.07 -5.62 29.39
CA PRO A 96 13.79 -6.44 28.43
C PRO A 96 12.92 -7.63 28.02
N TRP A 97 12.11 -7.45 26.97
CA TRP A 97 11.28 -8.51 26.42
C TRP A 97 12.08 -9.41 25.47
N ARG A 98 11.86 -10.72 25.55
CA ARG A 98 12.42 -11.71 24.62
C ARG A 98 11.33 -12.69 24.18
N TYR A 99 11.36 -13.09 22.91
CA TYR A 99 10.55 -14.20 22.42
C TYR A 99 10.97 -15.49 23.15
N PRO A 100 10.04 -16.34 23.64
CA PRO A 100 8.62 -16.42 23.29
C PRO A 100 7.64 -15.81 24.31
N HIS A 101 8.08 -14.93 25.22
CA HIS A 101 7.19 -14.42 26.28
C HIS A 101 5.98 -13.65 25.71
N PRO A 102 4.79 -13.78 26.33
CA PRO A 102 3.60 -13.10 25.84
C PRO A 102 3.77 -11.58 25.96
N LEU A 103 3.25 -10.89 24.96
CA LEU A 103 3.19 -9.44 24.91
C LEU A 103 2.02 -8.92 25.77
N PRO A 104 2.14 -7.76 26.43
CA PRO A 104 1.13 -7.25 27.37
C PRO A 104 -0.22 -6.95 26.70
N GLN A 105 -0.21 -6.49 25.45
CA GLN A 105 -1.42 -6.27 24.64
C GLN A 105 -1.84 -7.51 23.85
N GLY A 106 -1.27 -8.68 24.16
CA GLY A 106 -1.51 -9.91 23.43
C GLY A 106 -0.61 -10.08 22.20
N PRO A 107 -0.60 -11.28 21.61
CA PRO A 107 0.30 -11.62 20.52
C PRO A 107 -0.08 -10.86 19.24
N ILE A 108 0.96 -10.44 18.53
CA ILE A 108 0.83 -9.90 17.18
C ILE A 108 0.31 -11.02 16.28
N LEU A 109 0.88 -12.22 16.39
CA LEU A 109 0.46 -13.41 15.64
C LEU A 109 -1.04 -13.70 15.79
N PRO A 110 -1.68 -14.24 14.73
CA PRO A 110 -3.04 -14.75 14.83
C PRO A 110 -3.17 -15.76 15.97
N VAL A 111 -4.24 -15.63 16.75
CA VAL A 111 -4.58 -16.53 17.85
C VAL A 111 -5.75 -17.43 17.46
N PRO A 112 -6.01 -18.53 18.20
CA PRO A 112 -7.16 -19.40 17.90
C PRO A 112 -8.51 -18.65 17.86
N GLN A 113 -8.66 -17.55 18.59
CA GLN A 113 -9.84 -16.69 18.53
C GLN A 113 -10.03 -16.03 17.16
N ASP A 114 -8.93 -15.66 16.50
CA ASP A 114 -8.95 -15.09 15.15
C ASP A 114 -9.49 -16.13 14.15
N LEU A 115 -9.21 -17.43 14.36
CA LEU A 115 -9.77 -18.50 13.52
C LEU A 115 -11.30 -18.58 13.59
N ILE A 116 -11.90 -18.30 14.76
CA ILE A 116 -13.36 -18.28 14.92
C ILE A 116 -13.95 -17.13 14.09
N VAL A 117 -13.33 -15.95 14.17
CA VAL A 117 -13.77 -14.78 13.39
C VAL A 117 -13.64 -15.05 11.90
N LEU A 118 -12.51 -15.59 11.45
CA LEU A 118 -12.29 -15.95 10.05
C LEU A 118 -13.25 -17.05 9.58
N ALA A 119 -13.57 -18.05 10.42
CA ALA A 119 -14.56 -19.07 10.11
C ALA A 119 -15.96 -18.48 9.94
N MET A 120 -16.35 -17.53 10.80
CA MET A 120 -17.60 -16.77 10.62
C MET A 120 -17.59 -15.96 9.33
N MET A 121 -16.46 -15.33 9.00
CA MET A 121 -16.27 -14.58 7.75
C MET A 121 -16.42 -15.47 6.51
N ALA A 122 -15.92 -16.70 6.57
CA ALA A 122 -16.03 -17.70 5.51
C ALA A 122 -17.44 -18.29 5.39
N ALA A 123 -18.14 -18.47 6.50
CA ALA A 123 -19.48 -19.04 6.53
C ALA A 123 -20.54 -18.06 5.98
N ALA A 124 -20.35 -16.75 6.12
CA ALA A 124 -21.33 -15.76 5.68
C ALA A 124 -21.66 -15.80 4.17
N PRO A 125 -20.69 -15.88 3.23
CA PRO A 125 -20.97 -16.03 1.80
C PRO A 125 -21.36 -17.45 1.39
N TRP A 126 -21.48 -18.39 2.33
CA TRP A 126 -21.80 -19.77 1.99
C TRP A 126 -23.15 -19.86 1.25
N GLY A 127 -23.14 -20.47 0.07
CA GLY A 127 -24.31 -20.58 -0.81
C GLY A 127 -24.57 -19.37 -1.70
N MET A 128 -23.70 -18.34 -1.68
CA MET A 128 -23.77 -17.25 -2.66
C MET A 128 -23.13 -17.70 -3.99
N PRO A 129 -23.85 -17.65 -5.13
CA PRO A 129 -23.31 -18.09 -6.40
C PRO A 129 -22.14 -17.21 -6.85
N GLY A 130 -21.10 -17.84 -7.41
CA GLY A 130 -19.90 -17.16 -7.90
C GLY A 130 -18.86 -16.83 -6.83
N LEU A 131 -19.12 -17.17 -5.56
CA LEU A 131 -18.22 -16.84 -4.46
C LEU A 131 -17.61 -18.05 -3.79
N SER A 132 -16.29 -17.98 -3.62
CA SER A 132 -15.59 -18.92 -2.77
C SER A 132 -15.71 -18.44 -1.32
N PRO A 133 -16.06 -19.31 -0.35
CA PRO A 133 -16.08 -18.94 1.06
C PRO A 133 -14.70 -18.49 1.57
N TRP A 134 -13.63 -18.78 0.81
CA TRP A 134 -12.26 -18.39 1.14
C TRP A 134 -11.93 -16.93 0.79
N ASP A 135 -12.67 -16.27 -0.09
CA ASP A 135 -12.32 -14.93 -0.59
C ASP A 135 -12.28 -13.86 0.53
N PRO A 136 -13.27 -13.78 1.43
CA PRO A 136 -13.22 -12.80 2.53
C PRO A 136 -12.10 -13.09 3.52
N VAL A 137 -11.78 -14.36 3.75
CA VAL A 137 -10.68 -14.79 4.63
C VAL A 137 -9.34 -14.38 4.05
N LEU A 138 -9.12 -14.65 2.76
CA LEU A 138 -7.91 -14.23 2.05
C LEU A 138 -7.76 -12.71 2.09
N ALA A 139 -8.86 -11.96 1.89
CA ALA A 139 -8.85 -10.51 1.98
C ALA A 139 -8.50 -10.00 3.40
N ALA A 140 -9.09 -10.59 4.44
CA ALA A 140 -8.79 -10.25 5.84
C ALA A 140 -7.31 -10.45 6.16
N ILE A 141 -6.75 -11.62 5.83
CA ILE A 141 -5.35 -11.96 6.13
C ILE A 141 -4.41 -11.11 5.26
N ALA A 142 -4.73 -10.90 3.99
CA ALA A 142 -3.96 -10.03 3.11
C ALA A 142 -3.87 -8.62 3.68
N ILE A 143 -5.02 -7.99 4.01
CA ILE A 143 -5.04 -6.62 4.54
C ILE A 143 -4.37 -6.53 5.92
N TYR A 144 -4.54 -7.54 6.76
CA TYR A 144 -3.80 -7.66 8.02
C TYR A 144 -2.28 -7.68 7.77
N SER A 145 -1.80 -8.52 6.84
CA SER A 145 -0.36 -8.63 6.50
C SER A 145 0.21 -7.33 5.92
N LEU A 146 -0.56 -6.60 5.10
CA LEU A 146 -0.18 -5.29 4.57
C LEU A 146 -0.16 -4.20 5.64
N THR A 147 -1.08 -4.29 6.60
CA THR A 147 -1.11 -3.35 7.72
C THR A 147 0.07 -3.56 8.65
N LEU A 148 0.44 -4.81 8.92
CA LEU A 148 1.71 -5.12 9.60
C LEU A 148 2.92 -4.66 8.79
N SER A 149 2.91 -4.81 7.47
CA SER A 149 4.05 -4.41 6.64
C SER A 149 4.28 -2.90 6.62
N ARG A 150 3.26 -2.07 6.84
CA ARG A 150 3.43 -0.62 7.08
C ARG A 150 4.25 -0.30 8.33
N SER A 151 4.27 -1.20 9.31
CA SER A 151 5.14 -1.09 10.49
C SER A 151 6.58 -1.51 10.17
N SER A 152 6.84 -2.21 9.07
CA SER A 152 8.20 -2.55 8.69
C SER A 152 8.94 -1.27 8.27
N ARG A 153 10.15 -1.05 8.81
CA ARG A 153 11.04 0.04 8.36
C ARG A 153 11.80 -0.32 7.08
N THR A 154 11.72 -1.58 6.67
CA THR A 154 12.41 -2.15 5.51
C THR A 154 11.46 -2.17 4.32
N LEU A 155 11.64 -1.23 3.39
CA LEU A 155 10.82 -1.16 2.17
C LEU A 155 10.80 -2.51 1.43
N ARG A 156 11.91 -3.26 1.44
CA ARG A 156 11.99 -4.64 0.94
C ARG A 156 10.90 -5.56 1.48
N VAL A 157 10.68 -5.59 2.79
CA VAL A 157 9.69 -6.49 3.41
C VAL A 157 8.28 -6.01 3.07
N ALA A 158 8.05 -4.69 3.08
CA ALA A 158 6.80 -4.12 2.63
C ALA A 158 6.50 -4.53 1.18
N CYS A 159 7.42 -4.32 0.25
CA CYS A 159 7.27 -4.67 -1.15
C CYS A 159 7.11 -6.21 -1.31
N LEU A 160 7.89 -7.05 -0.62
CA LEU A 160 7.69 -8.50 -0.66
C LEU A 160 6.27 -8.91 -0.21
N ASN A 161 5.74 -8.35 0.88
CA ASN A 161 4.38 -8.65 1.34
C ASN A 161 3.32 -8.20 0.32
N TRP A 162 3.48 -7.00 -0.25
CA TRP A 162 2.61 -6.52 -1.33
C TRP A 162 2.64 -7.44 -2.55
N LEU A 163 3.83 -7.87 -2.97
CA LEU A 163 4.02 -8.80 -4.08
C LEU A 163 3.29 -10.12 -3.83
N LEU A 164 3.47 -10.71 -2.66
CA LEU A 164 2.84 -11.97 -2.28
C LEU A 164 1.31 -11.84 -2.26
N VAL A 165 0.75 -10.74 -1.74
CA VAL A 165 -0.69 -10.49 -1.75
C VAL A 165 -1.23 -10.34 -3.19
N LEU A 166 -0.53 -9.60 -4.05
CA LEU A 166 -0.95 -9.43 -5.45
C LEU A 166 -0.87 -10.74 -6.24
N LEU A 167 0.19 -11.53 -6.03
CA LEU A 167 0.30 -12.87 -6.61
C LEU A 167 -0.83 -13.76 -6.13
N ALA A 168 -1.17 -13.73 -4.83
CA ALA A 168 -2.31 -14.46 -4.30
C ALA A 168 -3.61 -14.08 -5.02
N PHE A 169 -3.85 -12.77 -5.20
CA PHE A 169 -5.03 -12.29 -5.89
C PHE A 169 -5.06 -12.76 -7.35
N ARG A 170 -3.94 -12.66 -8.07
CA ARG A 170 -3.85 -13.10 -9.47
C ARG A 170 -4.08 -14.61 -9.62
N VAL A 171 -3.44 -15.41 -8.77
CA VAL A 171 -3.56 -16.87 -8.75
C VAL A 171 -4.99 -17.29 -8.37
N ARG A 172 -5.63 -16.54 -7.47
CA ARG A 172 -7.04 -16.74 -7.12
C ARG A 172 -7.97 -16.47 -8.31
N LEU A 173 -7.74 -15.38 -9.05
CA LEU A 173 -8.49 -15.06 -10.26
C LEU A 173 -8.30 -16.11 -11.36
N ALA A 174 -7.13 -16.74 -11.42
CA ALA A 174 -6.84 -17.85 -12.32
C ALA A 174 -7.49 -19.18 -11.91
N GLY A 175 -8.27 -19.22 -10.81
CA GLY A 175 -9.00 -20.41 -10.37
C GLY A 175 -8.21 -21.36 -9.46
N PHE A 176 -7.07 -20.92 -8.91
CA PHE A 176 -6.21 -21.76 -8.04
C PHE A 176 -6.24 -21.30 -6.57
N PRO A 177 -7.31 -21.61 -5.80
CA PRO A 177 -7.49 -21.08 -4.44
C PRO A 177 -6.42 -21.56 -3.44
N VAL A 178 -5.93 -22.79 -3.57
CA VAL A 178 -4.90 -23.36 -2.67
C VAL A 178 -3.56 -22.62 -2.82
N ALA A 179 -3.14 -22.37 -4.06
CA ALA A 179 -1.92 -21.61 -4.33
C ALA A 179 -2.05 -20.16 -3.86
N ALA A 180 -3.22 -19.53 -4.05
CA ALA A 180 -3.49 -18.20 -3.51
C ALA A 180 -3.36 -18.16 -1.97
N ALA A 181 -3.91 -19.16 -1.26
CA ALA A 181 -3.76 -19.27 0.19
C ALA A 181 -2.30 -19.39 0.62
N ALA A 182 -1.48 -20.17 -0.11
CA ALA A 182 -0.05 -20.30 0.17
C ALA A 182 0.69 -18.94 0.08
N PHE A 183 0.39 -18.12 -0.94
CA PHE A 183 0.96 -16.77 -1.07
C PHE A 183 0.53 -15.84 0.06
N VAL A 184 -0.75 -15.85 0.46
CA VAL A 184 -1.25 -15.04 1.59
C VAL A 184 -0.59 -15.48 2.91
N LEU A 185 -0.47 -16.78 3.15
CA LEU A 185 0.22 -17.31 4.34
C LEU A 185 1.71 -16.95 4.33
N GLY A 186 2.35 -16.97 3.15
CA GLY A 186 3.71 -16.47 2.98
C GLY A 186 3.84 -15.00 3.39
N SER A 187 2.94 -14.13 2.91
CA SER A 187 2.91 -12.69 3.26
C SER A 187 2.69 -12.45 4.76
N LEU A 188 1.80 -13.25 5.36
CA LEU A 188 1.55 -13.23 6.79
C LEU A 188 2.81 -13.62 7.57
N ALA A 189 3.46 -14.72 7.20
CA ALA A 189 4.66 -15.21 7.86
C ALA A 189 5.80 -14.19 7.78
N THR A 190 6.04 -13.60 6.61
CA THR A 190 7.08 -12.58 6.41
C THR A 190 6.77 -11.30 7.18
N GLY A 191 5.51 -10.84 7.16
CA GLY A 191 5.07 -9.69 7.95
C GLY A 191 5.27 -9.89 9.45
N CYS A 192 4.77 -11.00 9.99
CA CYS A 192 4.91 -11.33 11.41
C CYS A 192 6.36 -11.53 11.83
N TRP A 193 7.16 -12.25 11.03
CA TRP A 193 8.58 -12.47 11.30
C TRP A 193 9.36 -11.17 11.39
N GLU A 194 9.17 -10.26 10.43
CA GLU A 194 9.84 -8.96 10.46
C GLU A 194 9.37 -8.11 11.64
N THR A 195 8.09 -8.13 11.99
CA THR A 195 7.60 -7.43 13.20
C THR A 195 8.27 -7.98 14.46
N VAL A 196 8.36 -9.30 14.63
CA VAL A 196 9.04 -9.92 15.79
C VAL A 196 10.53 -9.58 15.79
N ARG A 197 11.21 -9.72 14.65
CA ARG A 197 12.63 -9.37 14.50
C ARG A 197 12.89 -7.91 14.82
N ARG A 198 11.98 -7.01 14.43
CA ARG A 198 12.05 -5.59 14.75
C ARG A 198 11.96 -5.36 16.26
N LEU A 199 11.05 -6.02 16.96
CA LEU A 199 10.91 -5.87 18.41
C LEU A 199 12.15 -6.34 19.18
N GLN A 200 12.92 -7.26 18.61
CA GLN A 200 14.16 -7.75 19.20
C GLN A 200 15.38 -6.84 18.96
N ARG A 201 15.32 -5.89 18.02
CA ARG A 201 16.44 -5.00 17.70
C ARG A 201 16.40 -3.72 18.54
N GLU A 202 17.42 -3.48 19.35
CA GLU A 202 17.57 -2.30 20.21
C GLU A 202 17.57 -0.97 19.41
N ASP A 203 18.17 -0.98 18.22
CA ASP A 203 18.30 0.21 17.33
C ASP A 203 16.97 0.86 16.95
N VAL A 204 15.88 0.10 17.02
CA VAL A 204 14.55 0.58 16.61
C VAL A 204 14.08 1.72 17.54
N TRP A 205 14.44 1.62 18.82
CA TRP A 205 14.05 2.55 19.88
C TRP A 205 14.93 3.82 19.88
N LEU A 206 16.22 3.67 19.59
CA LEU A 206 17.18 4.79 19.53
C LEU A 206 16.83 5.85 18.47
N LEU A 207 16.24 5.43 17.35
CA LEU A 207 15.82 6.36 16.29
C LEU A 207 14.65 7.28 16.69
N ASP A 208 13.82 6.86 17.65
CA ASP A 208 12.72 7.68 18.16
C ASP A 208 13.21 8.64 19.26
N GLU A 209 14.27 8.26 20.00
CA GLU A 209 14.94 9.19 20.91
C GLU A 209 15.40 10.45 20.19
N THR A 210 15.95 10.35 18.97
CA THR A 210 16.33 11.54 18.19
C THR A 210 15.16 12.46 17.83
N ALA A 211 13.96 11.90 17.60
CA ALA A 211 12.75 12.68 17.36
C ALA A 211 12.24 13.33 18.65
N SER A 212 12.27 12.59 19.77
CA SER A 212 11.93 13.10 21.09
C SER A 212 12.92 14.18 21.56
N MET A 213 14.21 14.02 21.26
CA MET A 213 15.27 14.96 21.58
C MET A 213 15.11 16.25 20.78
N ARG A 214 14.69 16.19 19.50
CA ARG A 214 14.30 17.39 18.75
C ARG A 214 13.09 18.11 19.38
N ARG A 215 12.12 17.39 19.93
CA ARG A 215 11.02 18.01 20.70
C ARG A 215 11.52 18.65 21.99
N ARG A 216 12.58 18.11 22.60
CA ARG A 216 13.21 18.64 23.82
C ARG A 216 14.14 19.82 23.54
N LEU A 217 14.78 19.88 22.38
CA LEU A 217 15.54 21.04 21.94
C LEU A 217 14.57 22.21 21.79
N ARG A 218 14.64 23.17 22.71
CA ARG A 218 13.84 24.40 22.64
C ARG A 218 14.31 25.24 21.46
N TRP A 219 13.47 26.18 21.04
CA TRP A 219 13.84 27.18 20.05
C TRP A 219 15.16 27.87 20.46
N PRO A 220 16.10 28.15 19.53
CA PRO A 220 16.04 27.95 18.08
C PRO A 220 16.56 26.58 17.58
N TYR A 221 17.06 25.72 18.47
CA TYR A 221 17.81 24.51 18.10
C TYR A 221 16.93 23.35 17.60
N SER A 222 15.62 23.38 17.85
CA SER A 222 14.66 22.43 17.24
C SER A 222 14.71 22.43 15.70
N ARG A 223 15.23 23.50 15.10
CA ARG A 223 15.21 23.75 13.65
C ARG A 223 16.54 23.50 12.94
N LEU A 224 17.63 23.33 13.68
CA LEU A 224 18.95 23.08 13.10
C LEU A 224 19.18 21.60 12.71
N GLY A 225 18.17 20.74 12.90
CA GLY A 225 18.24 19.37 12.45
C GLY A 225 17.84 19.23 10.97
N PRO A 226 18.48 18.34 10.19
CA PRO A 226 18.05 18.06 8.83
C PRO A 226 16.55 17.71 8.84
N GLN A 227 15.75 18.43 8.07
CA GLN A 227 14.34 18.07 7.88
C GLN A 227 14.33 16.63 7.35
N ARG A 228 13.79 15.71 8.16
CA ARG A 228 13.58 14.34 7.70
C ARG A 228 12.41 14.42 6.73
N MET A 229 12.71 14.48 5.44
CA MET A 229 11.71 14.08 4.45
C MET A 229 11.44 12.60 4.66
N THR A 230 10.17 12.25 4.71
CA THR A 230 9.69 10.87 4.89
C THR A 230 9.98 9.99 3.68
N PHE A 231 10.39 10.56 2.56
CA PHE A 231 10.68 9.86 1.32
C PHE A 231 12.19 9.89 1.06
N ALA A 232 12.86 8.76 1.30
CA ALA A 232 14.27 8.58 0.98
C ALA A 232 14.38 8.04 -0.45
N PHE A 233 14.88 8.87 -1.37
CA PHE A 233 15.29 8.47 -2.71
C PHE A 233 16.82 8.48 -2.82
N PRO A 234 17.42 7.61 -3.65
CA PRO A 234 16.82 6.46 -4.26
C PRO A 234 16.65 5.40 -3.17
N VAL A 235 15.77 4.51 -3.50
CA VAL A 235 15.64 3.24 -2.83
C VAL A 235 16.78 2.33 -3.31
N PRO A 236 17.33 1.43 -2.46
CA PRO A 236 18.28 0.42 -2.91
C PRO A 236 17.76 -0.31 -4.17
N LEU A 237 18.64 -0.57 -5.15
CA LEU A 237 18.25 -1.09 -6.47
C LEU A 237 17.28 -2.27 -6.39
N LEU A 238 17.60 -3.27 -5.56
CA LEU A 238 16.75 -4.46 -5.39
C LEU A 238 15.35 -4.11 -4.88
N ASP A 239 15.25 -3.18 -3.93
CA ASP A 239 13.96 -2.78 -3.35
C ASP A 239 13.14 -2.02 -4.40
N GLY A 240 13.75 -1.14 -5.18
CA GLY A 240 13.05 -0.45 -6.27
C GLY A 240 12.63 -1.39 -7.40
N LEU A 241 13.44 -2.39 -7.75
CA LEU A 241 13.06 -3.45 -8.69
C LEU A 241 11.86 -4.26 -8.17
N LEU A 242 11.83 -4.61 -6.89
CA LEU A 242 10.70 -5.31 -6.27
C LEU A 242 9.43 -4.45 -6.33
N CYS A 243 9.51 -3.17 -6.00
CA CYS A 243 8.36 -2.28 -6.07
C CYS A 243 7.91 -2.03 -7.53
N GLY A 244 8.84 -2.01 -8.49
CA GLY A 244 8.55 -2.01 -9.93
C GLY A 244 7.81 -3.26 -10.40
N LEU A 245 8.24 -4.45 -9.96
CA LEU A 245 7.58 -5.71 -10.26
C LEU A 245 6.13 -5.75 -9.73
N ILE A 246 5.92 -5.28 -8.50
CA ILE A 246 4.58 -5.12 -7.89
C ILE A 246 3.73 -4.23 -8.78
N PHE A 247 4.25 -3.07 -9.19
CA PHE A 247 3.54 -2.13 -10.05
C PHE A 247 3.17 -2.77 -11.40
N ALA A 248 4.07 -3.53 -12.02
CA ALA A 248 3.80 -4.27 -13.25
C ALA A 248 2.66 -5.30 -13.08
N ILE A 249 2.63 -6.01 -11.95
CA ILE A 249 1.58 -7.00 -11.67
C ILE A 249 0.22 -6.31 -11.45
N VAL A 250 0.19 -5.19 -10.72
CA VAL A 250 -1.04 -4.39 -10.56
C VAL A 250 -1.55 -3.91 -11.92
N ALA A 251 -0.65 -3.36 -12.75
CA ALA A 251 -0.99 -2.92 -14.11
C ALA A 251 -1.54 -4.08 -14.95
N ALA A 252 -0.94 -5.27 -14.87
CA ALA A 252 -1.40 -6.46 -15.59
C ALA A 252 -2.78 -6.94 -15.12
N VAL A 253 -3.07 -6.89 -13.81
CA VAL A 253 -4.40 -7.20 -13.27
C VAL A 253 -5.44 -6.20 -13.76
N PHE A 254 -5.11 -4.91 -13.72
CA PHE A 254 -6.01 -3.84 -14.17
C PHE A 254 -6.30 -3.93 -15.68
N LEU A 255 -5.26 -4.14 -16.50
CA LEU A 255 -5.40 -4.30 -17.93
C LEU A 255 -6.22 -5.56 -18.28
N ALA A 256 -5.97 -6.67 -17.59
CA ALA A 256 -6.77 -7.88 -17.77
C ALA A 256 -8.24 -7.67 -17.37
N ALA A 257 -8.52 -6.89 -16.32
CA ALA A 257 -9.89 -6.57 -15.94
C ALA A 257 -10.60 -5.72 -17.01
N MET A 258 -9.90 -4.74 -17.59
CA MET A 258 -10.41 -3.91 -18.69
C MET A 258 -10.69 -4.75 -19.95
N LEU A 259 -9.77 -5.62 -20.34
CA LEU A 259 -9.91 -6.45 -21.55
C LEU A 259 -11.01 -7.52 -21.45
N ASN A 260 -11.37 -7.93 -20.24
CA ASN A 260 -12.42 -8.93 -20.01
C ASN A 260 -13.83 -8.31 -19.90
N ASN A 261 -13.99 -6.99 -20.05
CA ASN A 261 -15.31 -6.34 -20.07
C ASN A 261 -15.82 -6.21 -21.51
N PRO A 262 -16.75 -7.07 -21.96
CA PRO A 262 -17.17 -7.17 -23.37
C PRO A 262 -18.04 -6.00 -23.86
N THR A 263 -18.55 -5.15 -22.96
CA THR A 263 -19.60 -4.17 -23.24
C THR A 263 -19.10 -2.79 -23.69
N GLU A 264 -17.86 -2.40 -23.39
CA GLU A 264 -17.37 -1.03 -23.65
C GLU A 264 -16.20 -0.94 -24.64
N LEU A 265 -15.55 -2.06 -24.98
CA LEU A 265 -14.26 -2.07 -25.67
C LEU A 265 -14.25 -2.90 -26.96
N GLN A 266 -15.40 -3.00 -27.64
CA GLN A 266 -15.48 -3.59 -29.00
C GLN A 266 -14.89 -2.69 -30.09
N GLY A 267 -14.57 -1.42 -29.79
CA GLY A 267 -13.71 -0.62 -30.67
C GLY A 267 -12.32 -1.25 -30.74
N GLU A 268 -11.72 -1.30 -31.93
CA GLU A 268 -10.36 -1.82 -32.13
C GLU A 268 -9.41 -1.14 -31.14
N ILE A 269 -9.07 -1.86 -30.07
CA ILE A 269 -8.10 -1.41 -29.09
C ILE A 269 -6.76 -1.40 -29.80
N ASN A 270 -6.38 -0.27 -30.38
CA ASN A 270 -5.10 -0.15 -31.05
C ASN A 270 -3.99 -0.19 -29.99
N LEU A 271 -3.26 -1.30 -29.97
CA LEU A 271 -2.18 -1.62 -29.04
C LEU A 271 -1.07 -0.56 -29.02
N GLU A 272 -0.92 0.22 -30.09
CA GLU A 272 0.03 1.35 -30.15
C GLU A 272 -0.34 2.45 -29.15
N HIS A 273 -1.63 2.71 -28.91
CA HIS A 273 -2.08 3.70 -27.92
C HIS A 273 -1.69 3.29 -26.50
N TRP A 274 -1.71 2.00 -26.19
CA TRP A 274 -1.28 1.51 -24.87
C TRP A 274 0.23 1.66 -24.65
N ARG A 275 1.04 1.51 -25.71
CA ARG A 275 2.48 1.80 -25.64
C ARG A 275 2.71 3.29 -25.37
N GLY A 276 2.02 4.17 -26.11
CA GLY A 276 2.04 5.61 -25.86
C GLY A 276 1.61 5.97 -24.43
N PHE A 277 0.56 5.32 -23.91
CA PHE A 277 0.09 5.50 -22.54
C PHE A 277 1.17 5.19 -21.50
N SER A 278 1.95 4.12 -21.68
CA SER A 278 3.04 3.78 -20.75
C SER A 278 4.13 4.87 -20.66
N LEU A 279 4.44 5.53 -21.78
CA LEU A 279 5.36 6.67 -21.81
C LEU A 279 4.78 7.90 -21.12
N VAL A 280 3.48 8.16 -21.29
CA VAL A 280 2.78 9.25 -20.57
C VAL A 280 2.84 9.01 -19.06
N VAL A 281 2.57 7.78 -18.60
CA VAL A 281 2.68 7.43 -17.17
C VAL A 281 4.13 7.56 -16.66
N ALA A 282 5.11 7.13 -17.45
CA ALA A 282 6.52 7.33 -17.11
C ALA A 282 6.90 8.83 -17.01
N ALA A 283 6.35 9.68 -17.89
CA ALA A 283 6.51 11.13 -17.81
C ALA A 283 5.87 11.73 -16.55
N LEU A 284 4.71 11.21 -16.13
CA LEU A 284 4.10 11.59 -14.86
C LEU A 284 4.97 11.18 -13.67
N PHE A 285 5.55 9.97 -13.66
CA PHE A 285 6.50 9.56 -12.63
C PHE A 285 7.73 10.46 -12.58
N ALA A 286 8.33 10.73 -13.73
CA ALA A 286 9.45 11.66 -13.87
C ALA A 286 9.10 13.06 -13.33
N GLY A 287 7.91 13.58 -13.66
CA GLY A 287 7.40 14.87 -13.17
C GLY A 287 7.17 14.88 -11.66
N MET A 288 6.53 13.85 -11.09
CA MET A 288 6.33 13.73 -9.65
C MET A 288 7.66 13.68 -8.88
N ARG A 289 8.68 13.03 -9.44
CA ARG A 289 10.02 13.01 -8.86
C ARG A 289 10.66 14.40 -8.84
N ILE A 290 10.52 15.18 -9.93
CA ILE A 290 10.98 16.57 -9.98
C ILE A 290 10.26 17.42 -8.93
N LEU A 291 8.94 17.29 -8.83
CA LEU A 291 8.15 17.99 -7.82
C LEU A 291 8.62 17.64 -6.41
N ALA A 292 8.88 16.35 -6.12
CA ALA A 292 9.43 15.92 -4.85
C ALA A 292 10.79 16.56 -4.55
N TYR A 293 11.66 16.70 -5.56
CA TYR A 293 12.94 17.40 -5.40
C TYR A 293 12.79 18.89 -5.06
N PHE A 294 11.70 19.50 -5.52
CA PHE A 294 11.41 20.91 -5.32
C PHE A 294 10.63 21.22 -4.04
N ILE A 295 10.12 20.20 -3.33
CA ILE A 295 9.56 20.40 -2.00
C ILE A 295 10.73 20.80 -1.08
N GLY A 296 10.70 22.01 -0.54
CA GLY A 296 11.68 22.49 0.44
C GLY A 296 13.06 22.88 -0.13
N MET A 297 13.36 22.61 -1.41
CA MET A 297 14.60 23.03 -2.07
C MET A 297 14.30 23.62 -3.44
N ARG A 298 15.03 24.66 -3.85
CA ARG A 298 14.96 25.18 -5.23
C ARG A 298 16.30 24.92 -5.92
N PRO A 299 16.32 24.60 -7.22
CA PRO A 299 17.56 24.60 -7.96
C PRO A 299 18.19 26.00 -7.89
N SER A 300 19.52 26.07 -7.75
CA SER A 300 20.28 27.32 -7.62
C SER A 300 20.13 28.22 -8.86
N THR A 301 19.94 27.61 -10.03
CA THR A 301 19.70 28.28 -11.31
C THR A 301 18.42 27.77 -11.95
N SER A 302 17.57 28.67 -12.47
CA SER A 302 16.42 28.27 -13.28
C SER A 302 16.90 27.74 -14.64
N CYS A 303 16.25 26.72 -15.20
CA CYS A 303 16.62 26.18 -16.52
C CYS A 303 16.60 27.26 -17.61
N LEU A 304 15.65 28.19 -17.52
CA LEU A 304 15.58 29.36 -18.41
C LEU A 304 16.79 30.28 -18.24
N GLY A 305 17.27 30.48 -17.02
CA GLY A 305 18.49 31.24 -16.75
C GLY A 305 19.73 30.57 -17.35
N SER A 306 19.85 29.24 -17.22
CA SER A 306 20.96 28.47 -17.81
C SER A 306 20.95 28.51 -19.34
N LEU A 307 19.76 28.36 -19.95
CA LEU A 307 19.56 28.48 -21.40
C LEU A 307 19.91 29.89 -21.91
N ALA A 308 19.47 30.94 -21.23
CA ALA A 308 19.77 32.32 -21.60
C ALA A 308 21.28 32.63 -21.54
N LEU A 309 22.02 31.97 -20.66
CA LEU A 309 23.47 32.10 -20.52
C LEU A 309 24.27 31.20 -21.48
N GLY A 310 23.61 30.47 -22.38
CA GLY A 310 24.26 29.55 -23.33
C GLY A 310 24.91 28.33 -22.67
N ARG A 311 24.59 28.05 -21.40
CA ARG A 311 25.15 26.92 -20.65
C ARG A 311 24.10 25.83 -20.57
N PHE A 312 24.15 24.89 -21.51
CA PHE A 312 23.13 23.86 -21.67
C PHE A 312 23.05 22.87 -20.49
N VAL A 313 24.19 22.47 -19.93
CA VAL A 313 24.23 21.50 -18.81
C VAL A 313 25.35 21.83 -17.83
N HIS A 314 24.99 22.17 -16.60
CA HIS A 314 25.89 22.18 -15.46
C HIS A 314 25.82 20.80 -14.78
N TRP A 315 26.79 19.94 -15.06
CA TRP A 315 26.82 18.53 -14.59
C TRP A 315 26.62 18.33 -13.08
N ARG A 316 26.92 19.33 -12.25
CA ARG A 316 26.66 19.29 -10.80
C ARG A 316 25.26 19.76 -10.40
N PHE A 317 24.71 20.77 -11.07
CA PHE A 317 23.43 21.40 -10.70
C PHE A 317 22.23 20.77 -11.42
N ASP A 318 22.43 20.29 -12.65
CA ASP A 318 21.38 19.70 -13.47
C ASP A 318 21.16 18.20 -13.17
N ARG A 319 21.77 17.68 -12.11
CA ARG A 319 21.57 16.29 -11.66
C ARG A 319 20.10 15.99 -11.37
N VAL A 320 19.31 16.99 -10.98
CA VAL A 320 17.87 16.83 -10.73
C VAL A 320 17.11 16.27 -11.95
N TRP A 321 17.61 16.50 -13.17
CA TRP A 321 17.02 16.02 -14.42
C TRP A 321 17.45 14.59 -14.79
N LEU A 322 18.54 14.10 -14.21
CA LEU A 322 19.11 12.80 -14.56
C LEU A 322 18.15 11.65 -14.23
N GLY A 323 17.59 11.63 -13.02
CA GLY A 323 16.63 10.59 -12.61
C GLY A 323 15.38 10.52 -13.49
N PRO A 324 14.68 11.65 -13.71
CA PRO A 324 13.59 11.78 -14.68
C PRO A 324 13.95 11.30 -16.10
N ALA A 325 15.11 11.73 -16.62
CA ALA A 325 15.56 11.34 -17.95
C ALA A 325 15.85 9.83 -18.05
N LEU A 326 16.52 9.26 -17.04
CA LEU A 326 16.78 7.83 -16.95
C LEU A 326 15.48 7.03 -16.83
N THR A 327 14.46 7.55 -16.14
CA THR A 327 13.14 6.91 -16.03
C THR A 327 12.47 6.81 -17.40
N LEU A 328 12.44 7.92 -18.16
CA LEU A 328 11.89 7.95 -19.52
C LEU A 328 12.69 7.05 -20.47
N ALA A 329 14.02 7.13 -20.42
CA ALA A 329 14.90 6.33 -21.27
C ALA A 329 14.74 4.82 -20.98
N ALA A 330 14.74 4.41 -19.71
CA ALA A 330 14.55 3.01 -19.33
C ALA A 330 13.19 2.47 -19.80
N THR A 331 12.14 3.28 -19.70
CA THR A 331 10.80 2.93 -20.19
C THR A 331 10.82 2.76 -21.72
N GLY A 332 11.32 3.75 -22.45
CA GLY A 332 11.41 3.69 -23.92
C GLY A 332 12.23 2.50 -24.42
N ILE A 333 13.41 2.28 -23.83
CA ILE A 333 14.28 1.13 -24.15
C ILE A 333 13.56 -0.18 -23.86
N SER A 334 12.84 -0.29 -22.74
CA SER A 334 12.10 -1.52 -22.41
C SER A 334 11.00 -1.83 -23.43
N ILE A 335 10.27 -0.83 -23.92
CA ILE A 335 9.24 -1.01 -24.95
C ILE A 335 9.89 -1.49 -26.26
N LEU A 336 10.96 -0.81 -26.71
CA LEU A 336 11.67 -1.16 -27.95
C LEU A 336 12.25 -2.58 -27.88
N LEU A 337 12.84 -2.97 -26.74
CA LEU A 337 13.40 -4.30 -26.55
C LEU A 337 12.31 -5.37 -26.55
N LEU A 338 11.20 -5.14 -25.84
CA LEU A 338 10.08 -6.10 -25.78
C LEU A 338 9.39 -6.25 -27.13
N ASP A 339 9.34 -5.18 -27.93
CA ASP A 339 8.83 -5.21 -29.31
C ASP A 339 9.75 -6.00 -30.24
N ALA A 340 11.08 -5.80 -30.13
CA ALA A 340 12.06 -6.58 -30.86
C ALA A 340 12.00 -8.08 -30.52
N LEU A 341 11.61 -8.42 -29.29
CA LEU A 341 11.38 -9.80 -28.83
C LEU A 341 9.98 -10.33 -29.18
N GLN A 342 9.15 -9.56 -29.92
CA GLN A 342 7.78 -9.90 -30.28
C GLN A 342 6.90 -10.28 -29.07
N VAL A 343 7.18 -9.68 -27.91
CA VAL A 343 6.36 -9.88 -26.71
C VAL A 343 5.00 -9.24 -26.93
N ARG A 344 3.94 -9.97 -26.55
CA ARG A 344 2.57 -9.48 -26.52
C ARG A 344 2.47 -8.07 -25.91
N ALA A 345 1.82 -7.15 -26.62
CA ALA A 345 1.80 -5.74 -26.26
C ALA A 345 1.27 -5.48 -24.85
N GLU A 346 0.30 -6.29 -24.38
CA GLU A 346 -0.26 -6.21 -23.04
C GLU A 346 0.79 -6.46 -21.96
N VAL A 347 1.64 -7.46 -22.17
CA VAL A 347 2.76 -7.77 -21.27
C VAL A 347 3.83 -6.69 -21.37
N SER A 348 4.13 -6.23 -22.59
CA SER A 348 5.12 -5.17 -22.84
C SER A 348 4.79 -3.90 -22.06
N VAL A 349 3.54 -3.43 -22.13
CA VAL A 349 3.07 -2.24 -21.41
C VAL A 349 3.20 -2.40 -19.89
N CYS A 350 2.81 -3.55 -19.34
CA CYS A 350 2.89 -3.79 -17.90
C CYS A 350 4.34 -3.84 -17.41
N VAL A 351 5.23 -4.48 -18.16
CA VAL A 351 6.66 -4.55 -17.84
C VAL A 351 7.29 -3.15 -17.94
N ALA A 352 6.99 -2.40 -19.00
CA ALA A 352 7.48 -1.03 -19.19
C ALA A 352 7.07 -0.11 -18.04
N LEU A 353 5.81 -0.20 -17.60
CA LEU A 353 5.31 0.50 -16.42
C LEU A 353 6.04 0.11 -15.13
N GLY A 354 6.35 -1.18 -14.95
CA GLY A 354 7.16 -1.64 -13.82
C GLY A 354 8.60 -1.13 -13.86
N VAL A 355 9.22 -1.09 -15.05
CA VAL A 355 10.56 -0.53 -15.26
C VAL A 355 10.56 0.98 -14.99
N ALA A 356 9.56 1.71 -15.47
CA ALA A 356 9.38 3.13 -15.19
C ALA A 356 9.31 3.39 -13.68
N PHE A 357 8.51 2.60 -12.98
CA PHE A 357 8.36 2.73 -11.53
C PHE A 357 9.65 2.33 -10.80
N ALA A 358 10.35 1.26 -11.20
CA ALA A 358 11.64 0.93 -10.61
C ALA A 358 12.66 2.06 -10.82
N ALA A 359 12.79 2.56 -12.05
CA ALA A 359 13.72 3.63 -12.39
C ALA A 359 13.43 4.92 -11.62
N VAL A 360 12.16 5.31 -11.46
CA VAL A 360 11.82 6.50 -10.68
C VAL A 360 12.16 6.34 -9.19
N LEU A 361 12.26 5.11 -8.68
CA LEU A 361 12.69 4.87 -7.30
C LEU A 361 14.21 4.74 -7.16
N THR A 362 14.92 4.20 -8.17
CA THR A 362 16.34 3.79 -8.04
C THR A 362 17.32 4.69 -8.76
N ALA A 363 16.89 5.43 -9.78
CA ALA A 363 17.81 6.25 -10.58
C ALA A 363 18.48 7.31 -9.69
N PRO A 364 19.74 7.69 -9.93
CA PRO A 364 20.38 8.84 -9.29
C PRO A 364 19.79 10.17 -9.82
N PRO A 365 20.04 11.31 -9.15
CA PRO A 365 20.76 11.46 -7.88
C PRO A 365 19.93 11.00 -6.69
N ASP A 366 20.62 10.69 -5.60
CA ASP A 366 19.94 10.51 -4.32
C ASP A 366 19.47 11.82 -3.68
N TRP A 367 18.51 11.75 -2.77
CA TRP A 367 18.00 12.91 -2.06
C TRP A 367 19.09 13.54 -1.19
N GLU A 368 20.00 12.74 -0.64
CA GLU A 368 21.11 13.26 0.16
C GLU A 368 22.13 13.99 -0.71
N GLU A 369 22.49 13.43 -1.86
CA GLU A 369 23.30 13.97 -2.93
C GLU A 369 22.66 15.23 -3.47
N TRP A 370 21.37 15.21 -3.77
CA TRP A 370 20.62 16.40 -4.17
C TRP A 370 20.67 17.46 -3.08
N ARG A 371 20.51 17.10 -1.80
CA ARG A 371 20.60 18.02 -0.67
C ARG A 371 22.01 18.61 -0.51
N LEU A 372 23.06 17.85 -0.84
CA LEU A 372 24.44 18.32 -0.81
C LEU A 372 24.75 19.26 -1.99
N THR A 373 24.07 19.08 -3.14
CA THR A 373 24.26 19.91 -4.34
C THR A 373 23.29 21.09 -4.46
N GLY A 374 22.14 21.02 -3.79
CA GLY A 374 21.12 22.05 -3.78
C GLY A 374 21.51 23.19 -2.85
N ASP A 375 21.14 24.43 -3.21
CA ASP A 375 21.24 25.55 -2.29
C ASP A 375 20.28 25.32 -1.11
N ILE A 376 20.83 24.82 0.00
CA ILE A 376 20.11 24.78 1.27
C ILE A 376 19.90 26.23 1.69
N ARG A 377 18.73 26.79 1.35
CA ARG A 377 18.29 28.02 2.00
C ARG A 377 18.06 27.67 3.46
N LEU A 378 18.93 28.16 4.34
CA LEU A 378 18.54 28.43 5.71
C LEU A 378 17.37 29.40 5.60
N VAL A 379 16.13 28.89 5.68
CA VAL A 379 14.94 29.73 5.66
C VAL A 379 15.05 30.61 6.90
N PRO A 380 15.33 31.92 6.77
CA PRO A 380 15.27 32.80 7.92
C PRO A 380 13.81 32.85 8.30
N GLU A 381 13.44 32.38 9.49
CA GLU A 381 12.07 32.62 9.93
C GLU A 381 11.92 34.12 10.15
N LEU A 382 10.89 34.69 9.54
CA LEU A 382 10.41 36.02 9.90
C LEU A 382 10.20 36.02 11.43
N PRO A 383 10.66 37.04 12.15
CA PRO A 383 10.57 37.09 13.60
C PRO A 383 9.13 36.76 14.04
N GLU A 384 8.99 35.85 15.02
CA GLU A 384 7.69 35.57 15.62
C GLU A 384 7.08 36.90 16.06
N PRO A 385 5.81 37.18 15.70
CA PRO A 385 5.15 38.40 16.14
C PRO A 385 5.17 38.43 17.68
N GLU A 386 5.65 39.53 18.25
CA GLU A 386 5.85 39.74 19.70
C GLU A 386 4.61 39.37 20.53
N SER A 387 3.42 39.41 19.94
CA SER A 387 2.15 39.04 20.57
C SER A 387 2.09 37.60 21.09
N ARG A 388 2.92 36.67 20.60
CA ARG A 388 3.01 35.30 21.15
C ARG A 388 4.01 35.16 22.30
N ARG A 389 4.95 36.11 22.45
CA ARG A 389 5.95 36.07 23.53
C ARG A 389 5.43 36.62 24.85
N SER A 390 4.36 37.41 24.85
CA SER A 390 3.77 37.98 26.07
C SER A 390 2.69 37.10 26.73
N ALA A 391 2.28 35.99 26.08
CA ALA A 391 1.22 35.11 26.56
C ALA A 391 1.72 33.79 27.20
N ALA A 392 3.04 33.60 27.29
CA ALA A 392 3.71 32.49 27.94
C ALA A 392 4.64 33.03 29.03
#